data_AF-A0A537DYT4-F1
#
_entry.id   AF-A0A537DYT4-F1
#
_cell.length_a   1.000
_cell.length_b   1.000
_cell.length_c   1.000
_cell.angle_alpha   90.00
_cell.angle_beta   90.00
_cell.angle_gamma   90.00
#
_symmetry.space_group_name_H-M   'P 1'
#
loop_
_entity.id
_entity.type
_entity.pdbx_description
1 polymer ?
#
loop_
_entity_poly.entity_id
_entity_poly.type
_entity_poly.pdbx_seq_one_letter_code
_entity_poly.pdbx_strand_id
1 'polypeptide(L)'
;MRGDVSKEDHSKLALEIIQGAKDQARAAKNHKPPPPPLSEPNPPINGHGSFIFPPIWIGSEPKPTFREKAMGGRLRFPQVTIFHGTYKGRLIVANDDGFLAIGENDRVKAAGLLNEIMAVRLLDGKDVFSFREQEVGEATIDPVTKQIGSYGVTSLSLRARLMEERWNPPRIPVYEKRDVVTVDQFKAWIERADRVTQDPELAESLRFLLEAYTHLEDSAYMESFVLSWLVVEKHLYTVWKRFLKDEGVSRPRRDKLAKPGGWTVDHVIESLSLSKQIASDEYLKLMSMKSLRNDIMHEGERVSKEQAEQAFESAARILRQRTGTMDSQPGDAVLTS
;
A
#
# COMPACT_ATOMS: atom_id res chain seq x y z
N MET A 1 -63.62 0.60 -27.81
CA MET A 1 -63.34 1.43 -29.00
C MET A 1 -61.88 1.87 -28.93
N ARG A 2 -60.99 1.28 -29.73
CA ARG A 2 -59.59 1.73 -29.87
C ARG A 2 -59.56 2.66 -31.07
N GLY A 3 -59.25 3.94 -30.85
CA GLY A 3 -59.13 4.94 -31.91
C GLY A 3 -58.00 4.56 -32.87
N ASP A 4 -58.25 4.71 -34.16
CA ASP A 4 -57.29 4.49 -35.23
C ASP A 4 -56.28 5.65 -35.26
N VAL A 5 -55.13 5.43 -34.64
CA VAL A 5 -54.05 6.42 -34.45
C VAL A 5 -53.42 6.86 -35.79
N SER A 6 -53.70 6.14 -36.90
CA SER A 6 -53.22 6.50 -38.24
C SER A 6 -53.93 7.71 -38.85
N LYS A 7 -55.03 8.18 -38.22
CA LYS A 7 -55.80 9.35 -38.66
C LYS A 7 -55.48 10.61 -37.85
N GLU A 8 -54.59 10.52 -36.87
CA GLU A 8 -54.16 11.69 -36.10
C GLU A 8 -53.02 12.42 -36.81
N ASP A 9 -53.12 13.74 -36.88
CA ASP A 9 -52.07 14.59 -37.44
C ASP A 9 -50.84 14.57 -36.53
N HIS A 10 -49.91 13.67 -36.81
CA HIS A 10 -48.68 13.46 -36.05
C HIS A 10 -47.85 14.74 -35.88
N SER A 11 -48.00 15.71 -36.79
CA SER A 11 -47.36 17.02 -36.72
C SER A 11 -47.88 17.82 -35.53
N LYS A 12 -49.18 17.71 -35.23
CA LYS A 12 -49.84 18.41 -34.13
C LYS A 12 -49.45 17.83 -32.78
N LEU A 13 -49.38 16.49 -32.69
CA LEU A 13 -48.90 15.79 -31.49
C LEU A 13 -47.44 16.14 -31.18
N ALA A 14 -46.58 16.19 -32.20
CA ALA A 14 -45.18 16.59 -32.04
C ALA A 14 -45.04 18.05 -31.57
N LEU A 15 -45.86 18.96 -32.09
CA LEU A 15 -45.88 20.36 -31.65
C LEU A 15 -46.37 20.50 -30.20
N GLU A 16 -47.37 19.73 -29.78
CA GLU A 16 -47.86 19.72 -28.39
C GLU A 16 -46.80 19.19 -27.42
N ILE A 17 -46.05 18.15 -27.79
CA ILE A 17 -44.93 17.64 -26.98
C ILE A 17 -43.81 18.69 -26.87
N ILE A 18 -43.44 19.33 -27.99
CA ILE A 18 -42.41 20.38 -28.00
C ILE A 18 -42.86 21.57 -27.14
N GLN A 19 -44.13 21.97 -27.25
CA GLN A 19 -44.67 23.09 -26.49
C GLN A 19 -44.79 22.76 -25.00
N GLY A 20 -45.25 21.56 -24.66
CA GLY A 20 -45.28 21.06 -23.29
C GLY A 20 -43.89 21.01 -22.64
N ALA A 21 -42.87 20.59 -23.39
CA ALA A 21 -41.48 20.61 -22.93
C ALA A 21 -40.95 22.05 -22.73
N LYS A 22 -41.31 22.99 -23.62
CA LYS A 22 -40.96 24.42 -23.46
C LYS A 22 -41.64 25.04 -22.25
N ASP A 23 -42.90 24.70 -21.99
CA ASP A 23 -43.68 25.26 -20.89
C ASP A 23 -43.23 24.67 -19.55
N GLN A 24 -42.90 23.38 -19.49
CA GLN A 24 -42.23 22.78 -18.33
C GLN A 24 -40.86 23.38 -18.06
N ALA A 25 -40.05 23.63 -19.09
CA ALA A 25 -38.75 24.30 -18.93
C ALA A 25 -38.89 25.76 -18.46
N ARG A 26 -39.95 26.47 -18.88
CA ARG A 26 -40.28 27.83 -18.39
C ARG A 26 -40.78 27.81 -16.94
N ALA A 27 -41.63 26.86 -16.58
CA ALA A 27 -42.10 26.68 -15.21
C ALA A 27 -40.95 26.33 -14.25
N ALA A 28 -40.04 25.45 -14.67
CA ALA A 28 -38.83 25.10 -13.92
C ALA A 28 -37.85 26.27 -13.77
N LYS A 29 -37.82 27.22 -14.72
CA LYS A 29 -37.04 28.47 -14.59
C LYS A 29 -37.61 29.43 -13.55
N ASN A 30 -38.92 29.44 -13.35
CA ASN A 30 -39.62 30.36 -12.45
C ASN A 30 -39.72 29.85 -11.00
N HIS A 31 -39.55 28.55 -10.77
CA HIS A 31 -39.34 27.98 -9.44
C HIS A 31 -37.86 27.66 -9.22
N LYS A 32 -37.03 28.69 -9.05
CA LYS A 32 -35.76 28.50 -8.35
C LYS A 32 -36.07 28.40 -6.85
N PRO A 33 -35.96 27.23 -6.20
CA PRO A 33 -35.95 27.18 -4.75
C PRO A 33 -34.89 28.17 -4.25
N PRO A 34 -35.15 28.86 -3.11
CA PRO A 34 -34.15 29.75 -2.52
C PRO A 34 -32.84 28.97 -2.40
N PRO A 35 -31.69 29.57 -2.79
CA PRO A 35 -30.42 28.88 -2.69
C PRO A 35 -30.29 28.40 -1.24
N PRO A 36 -29.96 27.12 -1.01
CA PRO A 36 -29.71 26.65 0.34
C PRO A 36 -28.68 27.58 0.98
N PRO A 37 -28.83 27.90 2.29
CA PRO A 37 -27.87 28.76 2.98
C PRO A 37 -26.47 28.23 2.67
N LEU A 38 -25.61 29.11 2.15
CA LEU A 38 -24.21 28.82 1.85
C LEU A 38 -23.53 28.44 3.17
N SER A 39 -23.57 27.16 3.51
CA SER A 39 -22.69 26.60 4.53
C SER A 39 -21.28 26.91 4.08
N GLU A 40 -20.50 27.59 4.93
CA GLU A 40 -19.09 27.87 4.63
C GLU A 40 -18.44 26.57 4.15
N PRO A 41 -17.81 26.56 2.96
CA PRO A 41 -17.23 25.34 2.43
C PRO A 41 -16.18 24.85 3.41
N ASN A 42 -16.38 23.64 3.93
CA ASN A 42 -15.38 23.00 4.78
C ASN A 42 -14.05 23.00 4.01
N PRO A 43 -12.95 23.54 4.57
CA PRO A 43 -11.69 23.62 3.86
C PRO A 43 -11.23 22.21 3.45
N PRO A 44 -10.65 22.05 2.26
CA PRO A 44 -10.13 20.76 1.81
C PRO A 44 -9.06 20.27 2.78
N ILE A 45 -9.04 18.96 3.03
CA ILE A 45 -7.99 18.32 3.82
C ILE A 45 -6.76 18.19 2.92
N ASN A 46 -5.70 18.91 3.26
CA ASN A 46 -4.41 18.75 2.62
C ASN A 46 -3.78 17.41 3.03
N GLY A 47 -3.09 16.79 2.09
CA GLY A 47 -2.54 15.47 2.24
C GLY A 47 -1.53 15.14 1.17
N HIS A 48 -1.17 13.87 1.13
CA HIS A 48 -0.12 13.34 0.26
C HIS A 48 -0.54 11.95 -0.25
N GLY A 49 -0.19 11.63 -1.48
CA GLY A 49 -0.59 10.38 -2.10
C GLY A 49 0.26 9.98 -3.29
N SER A 50 0.12 8.73 -3.70
CA SER A 50 0.77 8.16 -4.88
C SER A 50 0.09 6.88 -5.31
N PHE A 51 0.55 6.29 -6.40
CA PHE A 51 0.05 5.02 -6.91
C PHE A 51 0.75 3.84 -6.23
N ILE A 52 -0.02 2.83 -5.88
CA ILE A 52 0.52 1.52 -5.47
C ILE A 52 1.27 0.92 -6.66
N PHE A 53 2.45 0.35 -6.39
CA PHE A 53 3.29 -0.29 -7.40
C PHE A 53 3.75 -1.68 -6.90
N PRO A 54 3.66 -2.77 -7.70
CA PRO A 54 3.05 -2.84 -9.04
C PRO A 54 1.59 -2.36 -9.05
N PRO A 55 1.10 -1.85 -10.18
CA PRO A 55 -0.22 -1.23 -10.26
C PRO A 55 -1.34 -2.24 -10.03
N ILE A 56 -2.37 -1.82 -9.30
CA ILE A 56 -3.53 -2.65 -8.96
C ILE A 56 -4.84 -1.98 -9.39
N TRP A 57 -5.89 -2.80 -9.50
CA TRP A 57 -7.29 -2.34 -9.45
C TRP A 57 -7.84 -2.58 -8.05
N ILE A 58 -8.49 -1.58 -7.46
CA ILE A 58 -9.26 -1.73 -6.21
C ILE A 58 -10.73 -1.86 -6.57
N GLY A 59 -11.40 -2.89 -6.06
CA GLY A 59 -12.76 -3.27 -6.42
C GLY A 59 -12.80 -4.22 -7.63
N SER A 60 -12.90 -3.68 -8.83
CA SER A 60 -13.05 -4.46 -10.06
C SER A 60 -12.26 -3.86 -11.21
N GLU A 61 -11.75 -4.70 -12.12
CA GLU A 61 -11.20 -4.17 -13.38
C GLU A 61 -12.30 -3.41 -14.14
N PRO A 62 -12.08 -2.14 -14.48
CA PRO A 62 -13.09 -1.36 -15.16
C PRO A 62 -13.24 -1.81 -16.61
N LYS A 63 -14.50 -1.96 -17.02
CA LYS A 63 -14.87 -2.40 -18.36
C LYS A 63 -14.92 -1.18 -19.29
N PRO A 64 -14.25 -1.24 -20.46
CA PRO A 64 -14.33 -0.14 -21.42
C PRO A 64 -15.78 0.03 -21.91
N THR A 65 -16.24 1.27 -21.92
CA THR A 65 -17.51 1.70 -22.52
C THR A 65 -17.51 1.45 -24.03
N PHE A 66 -18.71 1.44 -24.63
CA PHE A 66 -18.83 1.30 -26.09
C PHE A 66 -18.04 2.39 -26.84
N ARG A 67 -18.08 3.64 -26.35
CA ARG A 67 -17.36 4.77 -26.94
C ARG A 67 -15.84 4.55 -26.90
N GLU A 68 -15.31 4.08 -25.79
CA GLU A 68 -13.88 3.76 -25.64
C GLU A 68 -13.44 2.65 -26.59
N LYS A 69 -14.26 1.58 -26.71
CA LYS A 69 -14.02 0.52 -27.68
C LYS A 69 -14.02 1.05 -29.12
N ALA A 70 -14.96 1.93 -29.47
CA ALA A 70 -15.08 2.52 -30.81
C ALA A 70 -13.93 3.50 -31.14
N MET A 71 -13.39 4.19 -30.13
CA MET A 71 -12.28 5.13 -30.28
C MET A 71 -10.89 4.47 -30.16
N GLY A 72 -10.82 3.16 -29.93
CA GLY A 72 -9.56 2.42 -29.82
C GLY A 72 -8.75 2.75 -28.56
N GLY A 73 -9.37 3.28 -27.50
CA GLY A 73 -8.67 3.68 -26.28
C GLY A 73 -9.58 3.82 -25.05
N ARG A 74 -9.02 3.60 -23.86
CA ARG A 74 -9.72 3.71 -22.57
C ARG A 74 -9.66 5.15 -22.03
N LEU A 75 -10.60 6.02 -22.39
CA LEU A 75 -10.73 7.35 -21.76
C LEU A 75 -11.23 7.22 -20.31
N ARG A 76 -10.29 7.12 -19.37
CA ARG A 76 -10.60 6.93 -17.95
C ARG A 76 -10.72 8.25 -17.20
N PHE A 77 -11.82 8.93 -17.48
CA PHE A 77 -12.32 10.04 -16.68
C PHE A 77 -13.84 9.89 -16.54
N PRO A 78 -14.41 10.04 -15.32
CA PRO A 78 -13.76 10.40 -14.05
C PRO A 78 -13.17 9.20 -13.30
N GLN A 79 -12.22 9.47 -12.40
CA GLN A 79 -11.72 8.49 -11.43
C GLN A 79 -12.74 8.32 -10.31
N VAL A 80 -12.93 7.09 -9.83
CA VAL A 80 -13.92 6.81 -8.79
C VAL A 80 -13.19 6.51 -7.49
N THR A 81 -13.39 7.36 -6.48
CA THR A 81 -12.99 7.02 -5.11
C THR A 81 -13.84 5.84 -4.66
N ILE A 82 -13.21 4.67 -4.52
CA ILE A 82 -13.88 3.41 -4.23
C ILE A 82 -13.72 2.99 -2.77
N PHE A 83 -12.77 3.60 -2.06
CA PHE A 83 -12.54 3.38 -0.65
C PHE A 83 -12.26 4.71 0.07
N HIS A 84 -12.83 4.84 1.26
CA HIS A 84 -12.45 5.85 2.23
C HIS A 84 -12.49 5.26 3.64
N GLY A 85 -11.56 5.67 4.50
CA GLY A 85 -11.47 5.19 5.87
C GLY A 85 -10.56 6.07 6.72
N THR A 86 -10.09 5.52 7.83
CA THR A 86 -9.11 6.19 8.68
C THR A 86 -7.92 5.30 8.96
N TYR A 87 -6.73 5.89 9.01
CA TYR A 87 -5.49 5.22 9.42
C TYR A 87 -4.76 6.06 10.44
N LYS A 88 -4.54 5.55 11.66
CA LYS A 88 -3.96 6.30 12.79
C LYS A 88 -4.61 7.69 12.99
N GLY A 89 -5.94 7.74 12.87
CA GLY A 89 -6.75 8.96 13.02
C GLY A 89 -6.76 9.92 11.82
N ARG A 90 -6.10 9.58 10.70
CA ARG A 90 -6.07 10.40 9.47
C ARG A 90 -7.02 9.84 8.43
N LEU A 91 -7.67 10.71 7.66
CA LEU A 91 -8.47 10.30 6.51
C LEU A 91 -7.56 9.64 5.46
N ILE A 92 -7.95 8.47 4.99
CA ILE A 92 -7.29 7.76 3.88
C ILE A 92 -8.34 7.46 2.80
N VAL A 93 -7.99 7.70 1.55
CA VAL A 93 -8.89 7.54 0.39
C VAL A 93 -8.15 6.86 -0.74
N ALA A 94 -8.83 5.97 -1.46
CA ALA A 94 -8.27 5.26 -2.59
C ALA A 94 -9.21 5.31 -3.80
N ASN A 95 -8.63 5.51 -4.97
CA ASN A 95 -9.35 5.36 -6.24
C ASN A 95 -9.28 3.92 -6.73
N ASP A 96 -10.18 3.57 -7.63
CA ASP A 96 -10.25 2.26 -8.28
C ASP A 96 -8.95 1.88 -9.02
N ASP A 97 -8.15 2.86 -9.45
CA ASP A 97 -6.89 2.65 -10.17
C ASP A 97 -5.62 2.50 -9.31
N GLY A 98 -5.79 2.35 -8.00
CA GLY A 98 -4.69 2.11 -7.07
C GLY A 98 -3.98 3.38 -6.60
N PHE A 99 -4.49 4.57 -6.93
CA PHE A 99 -4.04 5.80 -6.28
C PHE A 99 -4.54 5.87 -4.84
N LEU A 100 -3.64 6.12 -3.90
CA LEU A 100 -3.89 6.15 -2.47
C LEU A 100 -3.41 7.49 -1.90
N ALA A 101 -4.27 8.18 -1.16
CA ALA A 101 -3.94 9.44 -0.49
C ALA A 101 -4.31 9.41 1.00
N ILE A 102 -3.50 10.08 1.81
CA ILE A 102 -3.69 10.24 3.25
C ILE A 102 -3.64 11.72 3.64
N GLY A 103 -4.54 12.15 4.53
CA GLY A 103 -4.58 13.49 5.09
C GLY A 103 -3.45 13.74 6.09
N GLU A 104 -2.21 13.82 5.60
CA GLU A 104 -1.00 14.17 6.34
C GLU A 104 -0.21 15.21 5.54
N ASN A 105 0.11 16.35 6.16
CA ASN A 105 0.79 17.47 5.50
C ASN A 105 2.30 17.26 5.40
N ASP A 106 2.88 16.44 6.27
CA ASP A 106 4.29 16.10 6.19
C ASP A 106 4.51 14.95 5.21
N ARG A 107 5.21 15.23 4.11
CA ARG A 107 5.45 14.27 3.02
C ARG A 107 6.19 13.01 3.47
N VAL A 108 7.22 13.16 4.32
CA VAL A 108 8.05 12.05 4.81
C VAL A 108 7.20 11.13 5.69
N LYS A 109 6.39 11.73 6.56
CA LYS A 109 5.47 11.00 7.43
C LYS A 109 4.35 10.33 6.65
N ALA A 110 3.80 10.99 5.63
CA ALA A 110 2.81 10.40 4.74
C ALA A 110 3.37 9.15 4.04
N ALA A 111 4.57 9.24 3.44
CA ALA A 111 5.24 8.09 2.85
C ALA A 111 5.44 6.95 3.86
N GLY A 112 5.88 7.27 5.08
CA GLY A 112 6.02 6.31 6.17
C GLY A 112 4.72 5.59 6.51
N LEU A 113 3.60 6.31 6.61
CA LEU A 113 2.27 5.74 6.90
C LEU A 113 1.76 4.87 5.76
N LEU A 114 1.96 5.29 4.51
CA LEU A 114 1.57 4.49 3.34
C LEU A 114 2.41 3.21 3.25
N ASN A 115 3.71 3.28 3.57
CA ASN A 115 4.61 2.13 3.61
C ASN A 115 4.25 1.12 4.71
N GLU A 116 3.72 1.56 5.85
CA GLU A 116 3.21 0.63 6.87
C GLU A 116 2.06 -0.24 6.33
N ILE A 117 1.17 0.33 5.51
CA ILE A 117 0.06 -0.41 4.87
C ILE A 117 0.61 -1.35 3.79
N MET A 118 1.56 -0.89 2.96
CA MET A 118 2.15 -1.73 1.91
C MET A 118 2.98 -2.88 2.48
N ALA A 119 3.65 -2.69 3.62
CA ALA A 119 4.38 -3.77 4.28
C ALA A 119 3.47 -4.93 4.71
N VAL A 120 2.21 -4.65 5.09
CA VAL A 120 1.22 -5.69 5.37
C VAL A 120 0.84 -6.46 4.10
N ARG A 121 0.61 -5.75 2.99
CA ARG A 121 0.39 -6.40 1.68
C ARG A 121 1.56 -7.31 1.29
N LEU A 122 2.80 -6.86 1.51
CA LEU A 122 3.99 -7.65 1.26
C LEU A 122 4.04 -8.91 2.12
N LEU A 123 3.72 -8.79 3.42
CA LEU A 123 3.66 -9.94 4.32
C LEU A 123 2.65 -11.01 3.89
N ASP A 124 1.57 -10.59 3.23
CA ASP A 124 0.54 -11.46 2.63
C ASP A 124 0.99 -12.13 1.32
N GLY A 125 2.27 -12.01 0.98
CA GLY A 125 2.87 -12.64 -0.20
C GLY A 125 2.46 -11.94 -1.50
N LYS A 126 2.12 -10.65 -1.43
CA LYS A 126 1.82 -9.83 -2.60
C LYS A 126 2.92 -8.81 -2.84
N ASP A 127 3.48 -8.85 -4.03
CA ASP A 127 4.53 -7.94 -4.46
C ASP A 127 4.08 -6.49 -4.36
N VAL A 128 4.88 -5.67 -3.70
CA VAL A 128 4.63 -4.24 -3.55
C VAL A 128 5.91 -3.51 -3.17
N PHE A 129 6.18 -2.40 -3.87
CA PHE A 129 7.33 -1.56 -3.64
C PHE A 129 7.03 -0.47 -2.62
N SER A 130 8.05 -0.06 -1.88
CA SER A 130 7.99 1.12 -1.01
C SER A 130 7.70 2.39 -1.82
N PHE A 131 6.99 3.32 -1.19
CA PHE A 131 6.89 4.71 -1.57
C PHE A 131 8.15 5.44 -1.11
N ARG A 132 8.89 6.04 -2.05
CA ARG A 132 9.96 6.98 -1.72
C ARG A 132 9.39 8.38 -1.51
N GLU A 133 10.07 9.20 -0.72
CA GLU A 133 9.63 10.56 -0.41
C GLU A 133 9.31 11.36 -1.67
N GLN A 134 10.18 11.28 -2.68
CA GLN A 134 9.98 11.98 -3.95
C GLN A 134 8.77 11.46 -4.72
N GLU A 135 8.34 10.21 -4.56
CA GLU A 135 7.23 9.63 -5.32
C GLU A 135 5.85 9.97 -4.77
N VAL A 136 5.81 10.55 -3.56
CA VAL A 136 4.59 10.97 -2.89
C VAL A 136 4.36 12.45 -3.17
N GLY A 137 3.33 12.75 -3.96
CA GLY A 137 2.96 14.13 -4.27
C GLY A 137 1.81 14.64 -3.40
N GLU A 138 1.59 15.95 -3.45
CA GLU A 138 0.50 16.60 -2.74
C GLU A 138 -0.85 16.06 -3.23
N ALA A 139 -1.82 15.96 -2.32
CA ALA A 139 -3.20 15.61 -2.62
C ALA A 139 -4.15 16.44 -1.75
N THR A 140 -5.32 16.76 -2.27
CA THR A 140 -6.41 17.36 -1.48
C THR A 140 -7.58 16.39 -1.41
N ILE A 141 -8.21 16.30 -0.25
CA ILE A 141 -9.35 15.44 -0.01
C ILE A 141 -10.52 16.30 0.45
N ASP A 142 -11.65 16.20 -0.24
CA ASP A 142 -12.88 16.85 0.19
C ASP A 142 -13.39 16.20 1.49
N PRO A 143 -13.56 16.95 2.58
CA PRO A 143 -13.94 16.40 3.87
C PRO A 143 -15.38 15.86 3.90
N VAL A 144 -16.25 16.28 2.97
CA VAL A 144 -17.66 15.88 2.89
C VAL A 144 -17.81 14.73 1.91
N THR A 145 -17.36 14.90 0.67
CA THR A 145 -17.53 13.89 -0.38
C THR A 145 -16.50 12.76 -0.29
N LYS A 146 -15.42 12.97 0.47
CA LYS A 146 -14.26 12.07 0.59
C LYS A 146 -13.56 11.80 -0.74
N GLN A 147 -13.80 12.65 -1.75
CA GLN A 147 -13.16 12.54 -3.05
C GLN A 147 -11.80 13.22 -3.04
N ILE A 148 -10.89 12.71 -3.86
CA ILE A 148 -9.61 13.36 -4.13
C ILE A 148 -9.86 14.51 -5.11
N GLY A 149 -9.62 15.74 -4.68
CA GLY A 149 -9.87 16.96 -5.47
C GLY A 149 -8.73 17.24 -6.46
N SER A 150 -7.55 17.50 -5.93
CA SER A 150 -6.30 17.69 -6.68
C SER A 150 -5.25 16.71 -6.19
N TYR A 151 -4.32 16.34 -7.06
CA TYR A 151 -3.13 15.61 -6.66
C TYR A 151 -1.99 15.85 -7.67
N GLY A 152 -0.76 15.68 -7.23
CA GLY A 152 0.43 15.63 -8.07
C GLY A 152 1.17 14.30 -7.91
N VAL A 153 1.92 13.91 -8.93
CA VAL A 153 2.96 12.88 -8.81
C VAL A 153 4.22 13.46 -9.46
N THR A 154 5.38 13.25 -8.86
CA THR A 154 6.64 13.73 -9.42
C THR A 154 7.03 12.90 -10.65
N SER A 155 7.68 13.53 -11.62
CA SER A 155 7.80 13.05 -13.00
C SER A 155 8.91 12.01 -13.27
N LEU A 156 9.60 11.49 -12.24
CA LEU A 156 10.84 10.71 -12.42
C LEU A 156 10.82 9.28 -11.87
N SER A 157 9.65 8.70 -11.59
CA SER A 157 9.55 7.33 -11.06
C SER A 157 8.74 6.38 -11.94
N LEU A 158 8.82 5.07 -11.68
CA LEU A 158 7.95 4.08 -12.33
C LEU A 158 6.46 4.40 -12.08
N ARG A 159 6.14 4.99 -10.93
CA ARG A 159 4.80 5.48 -10.59
C ARG A 159 4.37 6.70 -11.41
N ALA A 160 5.31 7.51 -11.90
CA ALA A 160 5.01 8.62 -12.80
C ALA A 160 4.36 8.12 -14.11
N ARG A 161 4.76 6.94 -14.60
CA ARG A 161 4.12 6.31 -15.77
C ARG A 161 2.64 6.01 -15.55
N LEU A 162 2.22 5.72 -14.32
CA LEU A 162 0.80 5.51 -14.00
C LEU A 162 0.00 6.81 -14.05
N MET A 163 0.63 7.95 -13.73
CA MET A 163 0.05 9.26 -13.95
C MET A 163 -0.04 9.58 -15.45
N GLU A 164 0.99 9.27 -16.22
CA GLU A 164 0.96 9.43 -17.68
C GLU A 164 -0.11 8.55 -18.33
N GLU A 165 -0.29 7.30 -17.89
CA GLU A 165 -1.36 6.41 -18.34
C GLU A 165 -2.73 7.03 -18.06
N ARG A 166 -2.89 7.65 -16.89
CA ARG A 166 -4.13 8.35 -16.52
C ARG A 166 -4.41 9.55 -17.43
N TRP A 167 -3.39 10.32 -17.83
CA TRP A 167 -3.58 11.55 -18.62
C TRP A 167 -3.55 11.32 -20.13
N ASN A 168 -2.83 10.30 -20.60
CA ASN A 168 -2.64 9.96 -22.00
C ASN A 168 -2.96 8.48 -22.32
N PRO A 169 -4.17 7.98 -21.95
CA PRO A 169 -4.49 6.55 -22.09
C PRO A 169 -4.43 5.96 -23.52
N PRO A 170 -4.60 6.71 -24.63
CA PRO A 170 -4.46 6.11 -25.97
C PRO A 170 -3.00 5.90 -26.39
N ARG A 171 -2.02 6.52 -25.72
CA ARG A 171 -0.62 6.55 -26.15
C ARG A 171 0.27 5.57 -25.38
N ILE A 172 -0.18 5.10 -24.22
CA ILE A 172 0.56 4.18 -23.37
C ILE A 172 -0.20 2.88 -23.39
N PRO A 173 0.30 1.85 -24.09
CA PRO A 173 -0.37 0.57 -24.10
C PRO A 173 -0.37 0.03 -22.67
N VAL A 174 -1.53 -0.46 -22.24
CA VAL A 174 -1.75 -1.05 -20.91
C VAL A 174 -0.98 -2.38 -20.88
N TYR A 175 0.34 -2.31 -20.69
CA TYR A 175 1.25 -3.42 -20.91
C TYR A 175 1.30 -4.42 -19.76
N GLU A 176 0.69 -4.12 -18.60
CA GLU A 176 0.74 -5.02 -17.45
C GLU A 176 -0.67 -5.39 -16.98
N LYS A 177 -0.92 -6.69 -16.91
CA LYS A 177 -2.06 -7.25 -16.20
C LYS A 177 -1.96 -6.81 -14.74
N ARG A 178 -2.83 -5.91 -14.32
CA ARG A 178 -2.90 -5.46 -12.93
C ARG A 178 -3.61 -6.49 -12.07
N ASP A 179 -3.12 -6.68 -10.86
CA ASP A 179 -3.84 -7.43 -9.84
C ASP A 179 -5.16 -6.72 -9.51
N VAL A 180 -6.23 -7.49 -9.34
CA VAL A 180 -7.52 -6.99 -8.88
C VAL A 180 -7.67 -7.35 -7.40
N VAL A 181 -7.82 -6.33 -6.56
CA VAL A 181 -7.95 -6.43 -5.11
C VAL A 181 -9.35 -5.97 -4.75
N THR A 182 -10.11 -6.75 -3.97
CA THR A 182 -11.44 -6.31 -3.54
C THR A 182 -11.34 -5.16 -2.54
N VAL A 183 -12.39 -4.35 -2.43
CA VAL A 183 -12.44 -3.27 -1.43
C VAL A 183 -12.25 -3.83 -0.01
N ASP A 184 -12.80 -5.01 0.28
CA ASP A 184 -12.67 -5.68 1.58
C ASP A 184 -11.24 -6.15 1.85
N GLN A 185 -10.54 -6.69 0.86
CA GLN A 185 -9.11 -7.05 0.99
C GLN A 185 -8.27 -5.81 1.27
N PHE A 186 -8.52 -4.71 0.53
CA PHE A 186 -7.82 -3.45 0.73
C PHE A 186 -8.08 -2.86 2.13
N LYS A 187 -9.34 -2.90 2.58
CA LYS A 187 -9.73 -2.51 3.94
C LYS A 187 -9.03 -3.35 5.00
N ALA A 188 -8.96 -4.67 4.80
CA ALA A 188 -8.29 -5.58 5.73
C ALA A 188 -6.79 -5.27 5.86
N TRP A 189 -6.11 -4.85 4.78
CA TRP A 189 -4.72 -4.39 4.86
C TRP A 189 -4.57 -3.18 5.77
N ILE A 190 -5.45 -2.18 5.65
CA ILE A 190 -5.41 -0.95 6.45
C ILE A 190 -5.69 -1.26 7.93
N GLU A 191 -6.74 -2.02 8.23
CA GLU A 191 -7.10 -2.39 9.60
C GLU A 191 -6.00 -3.22 10.26
N ARG A 192 -5.41 -4.15 9.52
CA ARG A 192 -4.28 -4.93 10.02
C ARG A 192 -3.05 -4.08 10.23
N ALA A 193 -2.71 -3.19 9.28
CA ALA A 193 -1.61 -2.25 9.45
C ALA A 193 -1.81 -1.42 10.72
N ASP A 194 -3.02 -0.90 10.94
CA ASP A 194 -3.33 -0.06 12.10
C ASP A 194 -3.13 -0.83 13.40
N ARG A 195 -3.52 -2.11 13.44
CA ARG A 195 -3.31 -2.99 14.60
C ARG A 195 -1.84 -3.33 14.84
N VAL A 196 -1.09 -3.75 13.81
CA VAL A 196 0.28 -4.24 13.99
C VAL A 196 1.27 -3.10 14.21
N THR A 197 1.02 -1.91 13.67
CA THR A 197 1.92 -0.75 13.81
C THR A 197 1.61 0.14 15.00
N GLN A 198 0.81 -0.35 15.96
CA GLN A 198 0.72 0.23 17.31
C GLN A 198 2.03 0.05 18.09
N ASP A 199 2.79 -1.01 17.82
CA ASP A 199 4.16 -1.18 18.30
C ASP A 199 5.13 -0.43 17.35
N PRO A 200 5.78 0.67 17.80
CA PRO A 200 6.68 1.45 16.96
C PRO A 200 7.89 0.65 16.45
N GLU A 201 8.40 -0.31 17.24
CA GLU A 201 9.53 -1.15 16.81
C GLU A 201 9.08 -2.07 15.66
N LEU A 202 7.86 -2.61 15.75
CA LEU A 202 7.29 -3.45 14.70
C LEU A 202 6.97 -2.64 13.44
N ALA A 203 6.42 -1.42 13.59
CA ALA A 203 6.17 -0.51 12.48
C ALA A 203 7.46 -0.19 11.70
N GLU A 204 8.56 0.05 12.42
CA GLU A 204 9.87 0.29 11.81
C GLU A 204 10.41 -0.95 11.09
N SER A 205 10.35 -2.13 11.73
CA SER A 205 10.79 -3.38 11.08
C SER A 205 9.98 -3.72 9.83
N LEU A 206 8.67 -3.42 9.82
CA LEU A 206 7.82 -3.60 8.64
C LEU A 206 8.26 -2.69 7.47
N ARG A 207 8.64 -1.44 7.76
CA ARG A 207 9.17 -0.53 6.74
C ARG A 207 10.52 -1.01 6.21
N PHE A 208 11.42 -1.47 7.08
CA PHE A 208 12.69 -2.07 6.65
C PHE A 208 12.49 -3.30 5.76
N LEU A 209 11.51 -4.16 6.07
CA LEU A 209 11.18 -5.31 5.22
C LEU A 209 10.72 -4.85 3.83
N LEU A 210 9.82 -3.87 3.75
CA LEU A 210 9.30 -3.35 2.50
C LEU A 210 10.39 -2.69 1.64
N GLU A 211 11.28 -1.92 2.28
CA GLU A 211 12.44 -1.33 1.60
C GLU A 211 13.42 -2.41 1.15
N ALA A 212 13.68 -3.43 1.97
CA ALA A 212 14.55 -4.55 1.61
C ALA A 212 14.03 -5.30 0.37
N TYR A 213 12.72 -5.51 0.28
CA TYR A 213 12.08 -6.08 -0.91
C TYR A 213 12.25 -5.18 -2.14
N THR A 214 12.00 -3.88 -1.99
CA THR A 214 12.19 -2.90 -3.08
C THR A 214 13.62 -2.98 -3.62
N HIS A 215 14.63 -3.01 -2.73
CA HIS A 215 16.03 -3.13 -3.10
C HIS A 215 16.38 -4.49 -3.72
N LEU A 216 15.75 -5.58 -3.26
CA LEU A 216 15.95 -6.91 -3.80
C LEU A 216 15.53 -6.96 -5.28
N GLU A 217 14.33 -6.45 -5.59
CA GLU A 217 13.80 -6.39 -6.95
C GLU A 217 14.63 -5.44 -7.84
N ASP A 218 15.16 -4.35 -7.28
CA ASP A 218 16.05 -3.41 -7.97
C ASP A 218 17.50 -3.93 -8.14
N SER A 219 17.78 -5.19 -7.77
CA SER A 219 19.13 -5.79 -7.78
C SER A 219 20.16 -5.08 -6.89
N ALA A 220 19.70 -4.29 -5.92
CA ALA A 220 20.49 -3.65 -4.87
C ALA A 220 20.64 -4.61 -3.68
N TYR A 221 21.35 -5.72 -3.93
CA TYR A 221 21.42 -6.86 -3.00
C TYR A 221 22.08 -6.51 -1.65
N MET A 222 23.07 -5.62 -1.64
CA MET A 222 23.73 -5.19 -0.42
C MET A 222 22.76 -4.43 0.50
N GLU A 223 22.00 -3.48 -0.04
CA GLU A 223 21.00 -2.70 0.68
C GLU A 223 19.86 -3.59 1.18
N SER A 224 19.37 -4.51 0.32
CA SER A 224 18.36 -5.49 0.70
C SER A 224 18.82 -6.37 1.88
N PHE A 225 20.05 -6.87 1.82
CA PHE A 225 20.63 -7.68 2.89
C PHE A 225 20.78 -6.89 4.19
N VAL A 226 21.33 -5.67 4.14
CA VAL A 226 21.53 -4.84 5.34
C VAL A 226 20.21 -4.53 6.03
N LEU A 227 19.18 -4.12 5.27
CA LEU A 227 17.86 -3.84 5.81
C LEU A 227 17.17 -5.09 6.39
N SER A 228 17.31 -6.23 5.71
CA SER A 228 16.80 -7.51 6.21
C SER A 228 17.51 -7.95 7.49
N TRP A 229 18.84 -7.82 7.54
CA TRP A 229 19.63 -8.11 8.73
C TRP A 229 19.25 -7.24 9.91
N LEU A 230 18.96 -5.94 9.71
CA LEU A 230 18.47 -5.07 10.78
C LEU A 230 17.18 -5.61 11.43
N VAL A 231 16.26 -6.20 10.66
CA VAL A 231 15.05 -6.84 11.19
C VAL A 231 15.41 -8.08 12.01
N VAL A 232 16.30 -8.94 11.49
CA VAL A 232 16.77 -10.15 12.16
C VAL A 232 17.47 -9.80 13.49
N GLU A 233 18.39 -8.85 13.47
CA GLU A 233 19.15 -8.42 14.64
C GLU A 233 18.24 -7.83 15.74
N LYS A 234 17.30 -6.95 15.37
CA LYS A 234 16.29 -6.43 16.32
C LYS A 234 15.47 -7.56 16.95
N HIS A 235 15.10 -8.57 16.16
CA HIS A 235 14.40 -9.73 16.67
C HIS A 235 15.25 -10.55 17.65
N LEU A 236 16.52 -10.82 17.34
CA LEU A 236 17.44 -11.53 18.24
C LEU A 236 17.55 -10.84 19.60
N TYR A 237 17.71 -9.52 19.63
CA TYR A 237 17.73 -8.78 20.90
C TYR A 237 16.39 -8.81 21.63
N THR A 238 15.28 -8.89 20.91
CA THR A 238 13.95 -9.05 21.52
C THR A 238 13.82 -10.42 22.19
N VAL A 239 14.22 -11.49 21.50
CA VAL A 239 14.23 -12.87 22.03
C VAL A 239 15.16 -12.95 23.24
N TRP A 240 16.34 -12.35 23.16
CA TRP A 240 17.31 -12.29 24.26
C TRP A 240 16.76 -11.57 25.49
N LYS A 241 16.17 -10.39 25.32
CA LYS A 241 15.54 -9.64 26.44
C LYS A 241 14.42 -10.43 27.09
N ARG A 242 13.61 -11.16 26.30
CA ARG A 242 12.56 -12.04 26.80
C ARG A 242 13.15 -13.21 27.60
N PHE A 243 14.12 -13.93 27.02
CA PHE A 243 14.82 -15.02 27.71
C PHE A 243 15.40 -14.58 29.06
N LEU A 244 16.12 -13.45 29.11
CA LEU A 244 16.65 -12.91 30.36
C LEU A 244 15.56 -12.59 31.39
N LYS A 245 14.39 -12.11 30.93
CA LYS A 245 13.25 -11.85 31.82
C LYS A 245 12.69 -13.17 32.38
N ASP A 246 12.56 -14.19 31.54
CA ASP A 246 11.98 -15.49 31.91
C ASP A 246 12.89 -16.25 32.88
N GLU A 247 14.22 -16.09 32.75
CA GLU A 247 15.24 -16.58 33.70
C GLU A 247 15.33 -15.75 34.99
N GLY A 248 14.42 -14.81 35.23
CA GLY A 248 14.37 -14.02 36.45
C GLY A 248 15.52 -13.01 36.61
N VAL A 249 16.22 -12.66 35.53
CA VAL A 249 17.32 -11.68 35.60
C VAL A 249 16.74 -10.30 35.92
N SER A 250 17.29 -9.67 36.95
CA SER A 250 16.85 -8.34 37.41
C SER A 250 16.94 -7.30 36.29
N ARG A 251 16.02 -6.33 36.28
CA ARG A 251 15.96 -5.28 35.25
C ARG A 251 17.31 -4.57 35.03
N PRO A 252 18.05 -4.10 36.06
CA PRO A 252 19.33 -3.45 35.86
C PRO A 252 20.37 -4.35 35.18
N ARG A 253 20.39 -5.64 35.53
CA ARG A 253 21.30 -6.61 34.91
C ARG A 253 20.87 -6.92 33.48
N ARG A 254 19.58 -7.11 33.21
CA ARG A 254 19.04 -7.32 31.86
C ARG A 254 19.37 -6.14 30.94
N ASP A 255 19.19 -4.90 31.41
CA ASP A 255 19.49 -3.70 30.63
C ASP A 255 21.01 -3.59 30.34
N LYS A 256 21.88 -4.10 31.23
CA LYS A 256 23.31 -4.22 30.98
C LYS A 256 23.65 -5.30 29.94
N LEU A 257 23.00 -6.46 30.01
CA LEU A 257 23.21 -7.61 29.10
C LEU A 257 22.54 -7.43 27.73
N ALA A 258 21.67 -6.44 27.57
CA ALA A 258 21.00 -6.13 26.31
C ALA A 258 21.64 -4.94 25.55
N LYS A 259 22.70 -4.34 26.09
CA LYS A 259 23.41 -3.23 25.45
C LYS A 259 24.42 -3.75 24.42
N PRO A 260 24.33 -3.32 23.14
CA PRO A 260 25.24 -3.78 22.08
C PRO A 260 26.74 -3.59 22.37
N GLY A 261 27.10 -2.57 23.15
CA GLY A 261 28.50 -2.28 23.50
C GLY A 261 29.17 -3.28 24.45
N GLY A 262 28.39 -4.12 25.15
CA GLY A 262 28.93 -5.18 26.01
C GLY A 262 28.49 -6.59 25.61
N TRP A 263 27.40 -6.70 24.86
CA TRP A 263 26.84 -7.94 24.36
C TRP A 263 26.54 -7.77 22.87
N THR A 264 27.51 -8.15 22.05
CA THR A 264 27.36 -8.12 20.58
C THR A 264 26.35 -9.17 20.14
N VAL A 265 25.83 -9.04 18.92
CA VAL A 265 24.91 -10.01 18.32
C VAL A 265 25.49 -11.43 18.29
N ASP A 266 26.81 -11.56 18.18
CA ASP A 266 27.55 -12.82 18.27
C ASP A 266 27.30 -13.53 19.62
N HIS A 267 27.55 -12.83 20.73
CA HIS A 267 27.29 -13.34 22.07
C HIS A 267 25.82 -13.71 22.28
N VAL A 268 24.91 -12.94 21.67
CA VAL A 268 23.46 -13.20 21.73
C VAL A 268 23.11 -14.49 20.99
N ILE A 269 23.59 -14.68 19.76
CA ILE A 269 23.34 -15.89 18.97
C ILE A 269 23.92 -17.13 19.68
N GLU A 270 25.16 -17.06 20.14
CA GLU A 270 25.84 -18.14 20.87
C GLU A 270 25.06 -18.51 22.15
N SER A 271 24.64 -17.52 22.93
CA SER A 271 23.91 -17.76 24.18
C SER A 271 22.53 -18.35 23.94
N LEU A 272 21.81 -17.89 22.92
CA LEU A 272 20.51 -18.45 22.54
C LEU A 272 20.65 -19.89 22.02
N SER A 273 21.73 -20.20 21.31
CA SER A 273 22.04 -21.57 20.85
C SER A 273 22.33 -22.51 22.02
N LEU A 274 23.24 -22.11 22.92
CA LEU A 274 23.61 -22.89 24.11
C LEU A 274 22.44 -23.15 25.06
N SER A 275 21.50 -22.19 25.14
CA SER A 275 20.26 -22.31 25.92
C SER A 275 19.10 -22.96 25.16
N LYS A 276 19.35 -23.51 23.95
CA LYS A 276 18.37 -24.19 23.09
C LYS A 276 17.15 -23.35 22.74
N GLN A 277 17.31 -22.02 22.70
CA GLN A 277 16.26 -21.07 22.28
C GLN A 277 16.16 -20.93 20.76
N ILE A 278 17.23 -21.31 20.04
CA ILE A 278 17.26 -21.41 18.58
C ILE A 278 17.73 -22.81 18.18
N ALA A 279 17.19 -23.32 17.07
CA ALA A 279 17.58 -24.63 16.55
C ALA A 279 18.97 -24.57 15.87
N SER A 280 19.66 -25.71 15.78
CA SER A 280 21.02 -25.77 15.24
C SER A 280 21.13 -25.31 13.78
N ASP A 281 20.12 -25.58 12.96
CA ASP A 281 20.07 -25.13 11.57
C ASP A 281 19.86 -23.62 11.46
N GLU A 282 19.00 -23.05 12.33
CA GLU A 282 18.81 -21.61 12.44
C GLU A 282 20.07 -20.89 12.95
N TYR A 283 20.76 -21.48 13.94
CA TYR A 283 22.06 -20.98 14.42
C TYR A 283 23.07 -20.84 13.28
N LEU A 284 23.25 -21.88 12.44
CA LEU A 284 24.18 -21.83 11.32
C LEU A 284 23.84 -20.73 10.32
N LYS A 285 22.55 -20.55 10.01
CA LYS A 285 22.07 -19.47 9.13
C LYS A 285 22.36 -18.09 9.72
N LEU A 286 22.08 -17.89 11.01
CA LEU A 286 22.32 -16.62 11.70
C LEU A 286 23.81 -16.28 11.76
N MET A 287 24.67 -17.27 12.04
CA MET A 287 26.12 -17.06 12.06
C MET A 287 26.68 -16.74 10.67
N SER A 288 26.18 -17.39 9.63
CA SER A 288 26.55 -17.09 8.23
C SER A 288 26.17 -15.65 7.85
N MET A 289 24.93 -15.22 8.12
CA MET A 289 24.51 -13.84 7.88
C MET A 289 25.32 -12.83 8.72
N LYS A 290 25.61 -13.16 9.98
CA LYS A 290 26.45 -12.30 10.85
C LYS A 290 27.86 -12.12 10.28
N SER A 291 28.47 -13.20 9.78
CA SER A 291 29.79 -13.13 9.14
C SER A 291 29.73 -12.19 7.94
N LEU A 292 28.82 -12.46 7.00
CA LEU A 292 28.65 -11.64 5.80
C LEU A 292 28.42 -10.16 6.13
N ARG A 293 27.62 -9.86 7.17
CA ARG A 293 27.44 -8.48 7.64
C ARG A 293 28.76 -7.85 8.09
N ASN A 294 29.59 -8.58 8.81
CA ASN A 294 30.89 -8.07 9.24
C ASN A 294 31.81 -7.85 8.04
N ASP A 295 31.81 -8.78 7.08
CA ASP A 295 32.65 -8.73 5.90
C ASP A 295 32.24 -7.55 4.98
N ILE A 296 30.93 -7.27 4.82
CA ILE A 296 30.43 -6.05 4.17
C ILE A 296 30.95 -4.79 4.87
N MET A 297 30.81 -4.72 6.20
CA MET A 297 31.11 -3.51 6.98
C MET A 297 32.62 -3.22 7.13
N HIS A 298 33.45 -4.26 7.10
CA HIS A 298 34.89 -4.15 7.33
C HIS A 298 35.72 -4.30 6.06
N GLU A 299 35.26 -5.08 5.09
CA GLU A 299 36.02 -5.43 3.89
C GLU A 299 35.35 -4.96 2.58
N GLY A 300 34.08 -4.51 2.65
CA GLY A 300 33.32 -4.09 1.48
C GLY A 300 32.92 -5.27 0.58
N GLU A 301 32.74 -6.46 1.16
CA GLU A 301 32.32 -7.66 0.43
C GLU A 301 30.98 -7.42 -0.31
N ARG A 302 30.84 -8.01 -1.50
CA ARG A 302 29.60 -7.96 -2.29
C ARG A 302 28.63 -9.03 -1.83
N VAL A 303 27.34 -8.69 -1.86
CA VAL A 303 26.25 -9.63 -1.55
C VAL A 303 25.69 -10.22 -2.84
N SER A 304 25.57 -11.55 -2.89
CA SER A 304 24.88 -12.25 -3.98
C SER A 304 23.37 -12.14 -3.85
N LYS A 305 22.65 -12.43 -4.95
CA LYS A 305 21.19 -12.44 -4.95
C LYS A 305 20.65 -13.44 -3.91
N GLU A 306 21.20 -14.65 -3.87
CA GLU A 306 20.77 -15.74 -3.00
C GLU A 306 20.98 -15.38 -1.51
N GLN A 307 22.08 -14.70 -1.19
CA GLN A 307 22.35 -14.21 0.17
C GLN A 307 21.34 -13.14 0.60
N ALA A 308 20.99 -12.20 -0.30
CA ALA A 308 19.97 -11.20 -0.04
C ALA A 308 18.57 -11.82 0.11
N GLU A 309 18.21 -12.78 -0.75
CA GLU A 309 16.96 -13.53 -0.66
C GLU A 309 16.85 -14.29 0.66
N GLN A 310 17.91 -15.00 1.08
CA GLN A 310 17.93 -15.74 2.35
C GLN A 310 17.73 -14.81 3.56
N ALA A 311 18.36 -13.63 3.55
CA ALA A 311 18.19 -12.65 4.61
C ALA A 311 16.77 -12.07 4.62
N PHE A 312 16.23 -11.73 3.44
CA PHE A 312 14.87 -11.22 3.28
C PHE A 312 13.83 -12.23 3.75
N GLU A 313 13.94 -13.50 3.34
CA GLU A 313 13.04 -14.58 3.77
C GLU A 313 13.08 -14.79 5.29
N SER A 314 14.27 -14.70 5.88
CA SER A 314 14.45 -14.79 7.33
C SER A 314 13.73 -13.65 8.05
N ALA A 315 13.90 -12.41 7.57
CA ALA A 315 13.21 -11.23 8.10
C ALA A 315 11.68 -11.31 7.93
N ALA A 316 11.21 -11.73 6.75
CA ALA A 316 9.79 -11.90 6.45
C ALA A 316 9.16 -12.97 7.35
N ARG A 317 9.82 -14.11 7.54
CA ARG A 317 9.37 -15.20 8.43
C ARG A 317 9.21 -14.70 9.86
N ILE A 318 10.21 -14.00 10.39
CA ILE A 318 10.19 -13.39 11.73
C ILE A 318 8.98 -12.44 11.87
N LEU A 319 8.77 -11.57 10.89
CA LEU A 319 7.67 -10.58 10.96
C LEU A 319 6.29 -11.23 10.79
N ARG A 320 6.14 -12.26 9.94
CA ARG A 320 4.91 -13.06 9.87
C ARG A 320 4.58 -13.69 11.21
N GLN A 321 5.57 -14.27 11.91
CA GLN A 321 5.38 -14.84 13.24
C GLN A 321 4.96 -13.77 14.27
N ARG A 322 5.65 -12.63 14.30
CA ARG A 322 5.34 -11.53 15.25
C ARG A 322 3.97 -10.88 15.03
N THR A 323 3.50 -10.87 13.79
CA THR A 323 2.20 -10.28 13.41
C THR A 323 1.04 -11.28 13.46
N GLY A 324 1.30 -12.56 13.77
CA GLY A 324 0.28 -13.60 13.84
C GLY A 324 -0.22 -14.10 12.48
N THR A 325 0.66 -14.08 11.46
CA THR A 325 0.33 -14.42 10.06
C THR A 325 0.77 -15.84 9.67
N MET A 326 0.90 -16.74 10.64
CA MET A 326 1.16 -18.16 10.33
C MET A 326 -0.16 -18.85 10.01
N ASP A 327 -0.71 -18.58 8.82
CA ASP A 327 -1.68 -19.45 8.17
C ASP A 327 -1.57 -19.29 6.65
N SER A 328 -1.46 -20.42 5.95
CA SER A 328 -1.32 -20.65 4.50
C SER A 328 0.05 -20.35 3.85
N GLN A 329 0.93 -21.36 3.83
CA GLN A 329 1.89 -21.48 2.73
C GLN A 329 1.13 -21.67 1.41
N PRO A 330 1.51 -21.00 0.31
CA PRO A 330 1.04 -21.36 -1.02
C PRO A 330 1.87 -22.55 -1.52
N GLY A 331 1.52 -23.74 -1.04
CA GLY A 331 2.12 -25.00 -1.47
C GLY A 331 1.02 -26.04 -1.62
N ASP A 332 0.26 -25.94 -2.71
CA ASP A 332 -0.46 -27.04 -3.40
C ASP A 332 -1.35 -26.46 -4.51
N ALA A 333 -0.72 -25.82 -5.51
CA ALA A 333 -1.32 -25.74 -6.84
C ALA A 333 -0.59 -26.75 -7.70
N VAL A 334 -0.99 -28.02 -7.54
CA VAL A 334 -0.64 -29.12 -8.42
C VAL A 334 -1.01 -28.73 -9.85
N LEU A 335 -0.01 -28.67 -10.72
CA LEU A 335 -0.17 -28.74 -12.16
C LEU A 335 -0.90 -30.04 -12.50
N THR A 336 -2.23 -29.93 -12.68
CA THR A 336 -3.03 -30.90 -13.40
C THR A 336 -3.80 -30.17 -14.49
N SER A 337 -3.14 -30.02 -15.64
CA SER A 337 -3.75 -30.00 -16.97
C SER A 337 -2.65 -30.17 -18.01
#